data_AF-A0A946LF87-F1
#
_entry.id   AF-A0A946LF87-F1
#
_cell.length_a   1.000
_cell.length_b   1.000
_cell.length_c   1.000
_cell.angle_alpha   90.00
_cell.angle_beta   90.00
_cell.angle_gamma   90.00
#
_symmetry.space_group_name_H-M   'P 1'
#
loop_
_entity.id
_entity.type
_entity.pdbx_description
1 polymer ?
#
loop_
_entity_poly.entity_id
_entity_poly.type
_entity_poly.pdbx_seq_one_letter_code
_entity_poly.pdbx_strand_id
1 'polypeptide(L)'
;MKKTKYLYTFATVVLMGSFLLGACGPSDADATPTLSVEEVQTLAVGTFASGLTETAIAMPTNTSTPTLTPSPTATITPMMTNTPGTPFAPGVLPITTSCNSMAYVTDVNIPDNTPMKPGQTFTKTWRVKNNGTCIWEAGFKFNFVGGDAMGSSAFVLDKPVNPGAEIDLSVAMIAPSTAGTIRGNWRMSTASGTYFGDEVYLIIIVGSGISVTSTTIPATATTISDADLTATADAAPAP
;
A
#
# COMPACT_ATOMS: atom_id res chain seq x y z
N MET A 1 56.97 -42.97 -6.46
CA MET A 1 55.83 -42.87 -7.40
C MET A 1 54.71 -41.91 -6.99
N LYS A 2 54.45 -41.62 -5.70
CA LYS A 2 53.38 -40.66 -5.31
C LYS A 2 53.74 -39.17 -5.52
N LYS A 3 55.01 -38.77 -5.32
CA LYS A 3 55.47 -37.37 -5.47
C LYS A 3 55.38 -36.85 -6.91
N THR A 4 55.62 -37.70 -7.91
CA THR A 4 55.52 -37.34 -9.34
C THR A 4 54.08 -37.10 -9.79
N LYS A 5 53.09 -37.75 -9.16
CA LYS A 5 51.66 -37.53 -9.46
C LYS A 5 51.16 -36.18 -8.93
N TYR A 6 51.56 -35.80 -7.71
CA TYR A 6 51.21 -34.47 -7.16
C TYR A 6 51.87 -33.32 -7.92
N LEU A 7 53.08 -33.52 -8.45
CA LEU A 7 53.77 -32.53 -9.28
C LEU A 7 53.04 -32.28 -10.62
N TYR A 8 52.52 -33.33 -11.25
CA TYR A 8 51.71 -33.20 -12.47
C TYR A 8 50.34 -32.58 -12.21
N THR A 9 49.66 -32.94 -11.12
CA THR A 9 48.34 -32.36 -10.78
C THR A 9 48.45 -30.88 -10.39
N PHE A 10 49.53 -30.50 -9.69
CA PHE A 10 49.80 -29.10 -9.36
C PHE A 10 50.17 -28.29 -10.61
N ALA A 11 50.97 -28.86 -11.52
CA ALA A 11 51.29 -28.24 -12.81
C ALA A 11 50.04 -28.05 -13.70
N THR A 12 49.08 -28.98 -13.70
CA THR A 12 47.82 -28.82 -14.47
C THR A 12 46.88 -27.78 -13.88
N VAL A 13 46.84 -27.61 -12.55
CA VAL A 13 45.99 -26.59 -11.90
C VAL A 13 46.55 -25.18 -12.09
N VAL A 14 47.87 -25.01 -12.11
CA VAL A 14 48.53 -23.74 -12.41
C VAL A 14 48.41 -23.36 -13.91
N LEU A 15 48.40 -24.36 -14.81
CA LEU A 15 48.18 -24.15 -16.24
C LEU A 15 46.71 -23.77 -16.58
N MET A 16 45.74 -24.27 -15.82
CA MET A 16 44.31 -23.93 -15.98
C MET A 16 43.96 -22.56 -15.35
N GLY A 17 44.65 -22.16 -14.28
CA GLY A 17 44.45 -20.87 -13.60
C GLY A 17 45.02 -19.66 -14.36
N SER A 18 46.00 -19.88 -15.24
CA SER A 18 46.60 -18.82 -16.05
C SER A 18 45.80 -18.45 -17.31
N PHE A 19 44.70 -19.17 -17.60
CA PHE A 19 43.82 -18.89 -18.75
C PHE A 19 42.68 -17.90 -18.43
N LEU A 20 42.52 -17.47 -17.17
CA LEU A 20 41.42 -16.60 -16.73
C LEU A 20 41.81 -15.13 -16.48
N LEU A 21 43.06 -14.73 -16.78
CA LEU A 21 43.56 -13.37 -16.48
C LEU A 21 44.12 -12.61 -17.70
N GLY A 22 43.82 -13.05 -18.93
CA GLY A 22 44.50 -12.56 -20.15
C GLY A 22 43.62 -12.21 -21.35
N ALA A 23 42.44 -11.62 -21.16
CA ALA A 23 41.66 -11.11 -22.30
C ALA A 23 41.13 -9.69 -22.04
N CYS A 24 42.05 -8.73 -22.05
CA CYS A 24 41.74 -7.39 -22.54
C CYS A 24 42.87 -6.96 -23.51
N GLY A 25 42.54 -6.87 -24.79
CA GLY A 25 43.41 -6.39 -25.89
C GLY A 25 42.63 -6.44 -27.23
N PRO A 26 42.83 -5.47 -28.14
CA PRO A 26 41.75 -4.79 -28.86
C PRO A 26 41.27 -5.51 -30.11
N SER A 27 40.00 -5.32 -30.47
CA SER A 27 39.49 -5.50 -31.83
C SER A 27 38.44 -4.43 -32.09
N ASP A 28 38.78 -3.56 -33.03
CA ASP A 28 37.95 -2.52 -33.62
C ASP A 28 36.68 -3.07 -34.28
N ALA A 29 35.68 -2.18 -34.29
CA ALA A 29 34.57 -2.09 -35.23
C ALA A 29 33.54 -3.24 -35.25
N ASP A 30 32.49 -3.07 -34.46
CA ASP A 30 31.14 -3.12 -35.05
C ASP A 30 30.32 -1.93 -34.54
N ALA A 31 29.65 -1.27 -35.46
CA ALA A 31 29.07 0.05 -35.30
C ALA A 31 27.66 -0.02 -34.70
N THR A 32 27.47 0.68 -33.55
CA THR A 32 26.39 1.69 -33.35
C THR A 32 24.94 1.17 -33.18
N PRO A 33 24.01 1.87 -32.47
CA PRO A 33 24.11 3.06 -31.60
C PRO A 33 23.63 2.82 -30.15
N THR A 34 24.41 3.26 -29.18
CA THR A 34 23.93 3.52 -27.81
C THR A 34 23.34 4.92 -27.78
N LEU A 35 22.01 5.03 -27.63
CA LEU A 35 21.29 6.28 -27.37
C LEU A 35 21.76 6.87 -26.04
N SER A 36 22.46 8.01 -26.09
CA SER A 36 22.87 8.80 -24.92
C SER A 36 21.78 9.78 -24.52
N VAL A 37 21.61 9.96 -23.21
CA VAL A 37 20.57 10.78 -22.55
C VAL A 37 20.95 12.28 -22.52
N GLU A 38 21.66 12.75 -23.55
CA GLU A 38 21.99 14.18 -23.74
C GLU A 38 21.45 14.78 -25.05
N GLU A 39 20.72 14.01 -25.88
CA GLU A 39 20.04 14.51 -27.10
C GLU A 39 18.51 14.67 -26.96
N VAL A 40 17.94 14.61 -25.75
CA VAL A 40 16.49 14.77 -25.53
C VAL A 40 16.06 16.23 -25.25
N GLN A 41 16.97 17.21 -25.31
CA GLN A 41 16.64 18.62 -24.98
C GLN A 41 16.69 19.65 -26.13
N THR A 42 16.92 19.27 -27.40
CA THR A 42 17.08 20.27 -28.49
C THR A 42 16.39 19.94 -29.82
N LEU A 43 15.15 19.43 -29.80
CA LEU A 43 14.28 19.39 -31.00
C LEU A 43 12.84 19.84 -30.72
N ALA A 44 12.66 20.65 -29.68
CA ALA A 44 11.56 21.60 -29.65
C ALA A 44 11.96 22.79 -30.56
N VAL A 45 11.01 23.25 -31.38
CA VAL A 45 11.08 24.38 -32.35
C VAL A 45 11.20 23.90 -33.80
N GLY A 46 10.05 23.56 -34.42
CA GLY A 46 9.99 23.33 -35.88
C GLY A 46 8.64 22.93 -36.48
N THR A 47 7.66 22.45 -35.70
CA THR A 47 6.44 21.82 -36.26
C THR A 47 5.14 22.59 -35.95
N PHE A 48 5.18 23.93 -35.93
CA PHE A 48 3.99 24.77 -35.71
C PHE A 48 3.69 25.76 -36.84
N ALA A 49 3.97 25.41 -38.10
CA ALA A 49 3.76 26.36 -39.22
C ALA A 49 3.13 25.78 -40.52
N SER A 50 2.68 24.52 -40.59
CA SER A 50 2.13 23.96 -41.85
C SER A 50 0.64 23.58 -41.85
N GLY A 51 -0.11 23.85 -40.78
CA GLY A 51 -1.56 23.61 -40.72
C GLY A 51 -2.45 24.82 -41.02
N LEU A 52 -1.85 25.97 -41.31
CA LEU A 52 -2.54 27.18 -41.73
C LEU A 52 -2.35 27.31 -43.25
N THR A 53 -3.46 27.44 -43.99
CA THR A 53 -3.55 27.86 -45.42
C THR A 53 -3.97 26.81 -46.46
N GLU A 54 -5.14 26.18 -46.32
CA GLU A 54 -6.06 25.88 -47.45
C GLU A 54 -7.27 25.07 -46.92
N THR A 55 -8.36 25.70 -46.49
CA THR A 55 -9.51 25.88 -47.38
C THR A 55 -10.36 27.02 -46.82
N ALA A 56 -10.06 28.23 -47.29
CA ALA A 56 -10.84 29.44 -47.07
C ALA A 56 -11.49 29.86 -48.38
N ILE A 57 -12.44 29.11 -48.92
CA ILE A 57 -13.35 29.60 -49.98
C ILE A 57 -14.73 28.92 -49.89
N ALA A 58 -15.64 29.49 -49.10
CA ALA A 58 -17.07 29.55 -49.42
C ALA A 58 -17.77 30.55 -48.47
N MET A 59 -18.19 31.67 -49.04
CA MET A 59 -18.74 32.89 -48.43
C MET A 59 -20.24 32.71 -48.00
N PRO A 60 -20.94 33.75 -47.48
CA PRO A 60 -21.88 33.64 -46.39
C PRO A 60 -23.33 33.39 -46.85
N THR A 61 -24.10 32.65 -46.07
CA THR A 61 -25.57 32.68 -46.21
C THR A 61 -26.14 33.63 -45.17
N ASN A 62 -26.52 34.83 -45.61
CA ASN A 62 -27.45 35.69 -44.88
C ASN A 62 -28.84 35.05 -44.97
N THR A 63 -29.38 34.48 -43.90
CA THR A 63 -30.84 34.24 -43.83
C THR A 63 -31.36 34.20 -42.39
N SER A 64 -31.97 35.33 -42.04
CA SER A 64 -33.15 35.60 -41.20
C SER A 64 -33.29 35.02 -39.78
N THR A 65 -33.18 35.97 -38.84
CA THR A 65 -34.14 36.27 -37.76
C THR A 65 -33.99 35.54 -36.43
N PRO A 66 -33.60 36.24 -35.35
CA PRO A 66 -33.83 35.76 -33.99
C PRO A 66 -35.34 35.74 -33.73
N THR A 67 -35.88 34.54 -33.55
CA THR A 67 -37.22 34.37 -32.97
C THR A 67 -37.13 34.85 -31.53
N LEU A 68 -37.90 35.89 -31.20
CA LEU A 68 -38.08 36.35 -29.83
C LEU A 68 -38.70 35.20 -29.02
N THR A 69 -37.87 34.52 -28.25
CA THR A 69 -38.30 33.54 -27.26
C THR A 69 -39.24 34.23 -26.28
N PRO A 70 -40.46 33.73 -26.06
CA PRO A 70 -41.40 34.33 -25.14
C PRO A 70 -40.82 34.34 -23.72
N SER A 71 -40.93 35.51 -23.09
CA SER A 71 -40.67 35.78 -21.68
C SER A 71 -41.25 34.67 -20.78
N PRO A 72 -40.56 34.24 -19.71
CA PRO A 72 -41.12 33.32 -18.75
C PRO A 72 -42.36 33.94 -18.12
N THR A 73 -43.52 33.41 -18.50
CA THR A 73 -44.76 33.65 -17.78
C THR A 73 -44.56 33.08 -16.39
N ALA A 74 -44.72 33.92 -15.37
CA ALA A 74 -44.78 33.48 -13.98
C ALA A 74 -45.89 32.43 -13.88
N THR A 75 -45.48 31.16 -13.80
CA THR A 75 -46.38 30.07 -13.49
C THR A 75 -46.74 30.23 -12.03
N ILE A 76 -47.89 30.84 -11.79
CA ILE A 76 -48.56 30.84 -10.50
C ILE A 76 -48.66 29.38 -10.04
N THR A 77 -47.93 29.11 -8.98
CA THR A 77 -47.91 27.87 -8.21
C THR A 77 -49.33 27.33 -8.05
N PRO A 78 -49.62 26.03 -8.30
CA PRO A 78 -50.87 25.45 -7.87
C PRO A 78 -50.97 25.58 -6.35
N MET A 79 -51.95 26.35 -5.89
CA MET A 79 -52.39 26.42 -4.51
C MET A 79 -52.63 24.99 -4.01
N MET A 80 -52.02 24.63 -2.88
CA MET A 80 -52.25 23.37 -2.19
C MET A 80 -53.76 23.18 -2.00
N THR A 81 -54.33 22.29 -2.81
CA THR A 81 -55.69 21.81 -2.61
C THR A 81 -55.59 20.76 -1.52
N ASN A 82 -55.82 21.17 -0.27
CA ASN A 82 -56.05 20.26 0.83
C ASN A 82 -57.28 19.42 0.49
N THR A 83 -57.01 18.22 -0.03
CA THR A 83 -58.02 17.20 -0.29
C THR A 83 -57.99 16.26 0.91
N PRO A 84 -59.04 16.21 1.76
CA PRO A 84 -59.12 15.22 2.81
C PRO A 84 -59.52 13.87 2.21
N GLY A 85 -58.72 12.84 2.52
CA GLY A 85 -59.20 11.45 2.54
C GLY A 85 -58.70 10.55 1.41
N THR A 86 -57.58 9.89 1.66
CA THR A 86 -57.35 8.50 1.23
C THR A 86 -56.68 7.73 2.37
N PRO A 87 -57.05 6.47 2.61
CA PRO A 87 -56.66 5.73 3.79
C PRO A 87 -55.17 5.38 3.75
N PHE A 88 -54.52 5.59 4.89
CA PHE A 88 -53.14 5.23 5.19
C PHE A 88 -52.84 3.79 4.79
N ALA A 89 -51.94 3.61 3.82
CA ALA A 89 -51.14 2.39 3.76
C ALA A 89 -50.22 2.35 5.01
N PRO A 90 -49.93 1.17 5.59
CA PRO A 90 -49.06 1.06 6.75
C PRO A 90 -47.71 1.75 6.50
N GLY A 91 -47.40 2.69 7.39
CA GLY A 91 -46.39 3.72 7.20
C GLY A 91 -44.97 3.19 7.04
N VAL A 92 -44.33 3.61 5.94
CA VAL A 92 -42.88 3.75 5.89
C VAL A 92 -42.56 5.05 6.63
N LEU A 93 -42.01 4.95 7.84
CA LEU A 93 -41.46 6.10 8.54
C LEU A 93 -40.41 6.78 7.64
N PRO A 94 -40.39 8.12 7.52
CA PRO A 94 -39.32 8.79 6.77
C PRO A 94 -37.99 8.48 7.45
N ILE A 95 -37.09 7.79 6.75
CA ILE A 95 -35.71 7.58 7.21
C ILE A 95 -35.02 8.94 7.22
N THR A 96 -34.78 9.51 8.41
CA THR A 96 -33.99 10.72 8.55
C THR A 96 -32.50 10.35 8.42
N THR A 97 -32.01 10.25 7.19
CA THR A 97 -30.59 10.00 6.93
C THR A 97 -29.75 11.19 7.40
N SER A 98 -28.74 10.93 8.23
CA SER A 98 -27.82 11.99 8.68
C SER A 98 -26.89 12.46 7.56
N CYS A 99 -26.44 13.72 7.63
CA CYS A 99 -25.51 14.30 6.66
C CYS A 99 -24.25 13.45 6.48
N ASN A 100 -23.50 13.23 7.57
CA ASN A 100 -22.41 12.25 7.60
C ASN A 100 -22.93 10.95 8.21
N SER A 101 -22.82 9.86 7.45
CA SER A 101 -23.13 8.51 7.92
C SER A 101 -22.29 7.52 7.15
N MET A 102 -21.66 6.60 7.88
CA MET A 102 -20.89 5.47 7.37
C MET A 102 -21.63 4.18 7.69
N ALA A 103 -21.75 3.29 6.71
CA ALA A 103 -22.25 1.93 6.90
C ALA A 103 -21.12 0.92 6.66
N TYR A 104 -21.03 -0.10 7.53
CA TYR A 104 -20.13 -1.23 7.28
C TYR A 104 -20.66 -2.09 6.13
N VAL A 105 -19.76 -2.54 5.24
CA VAL A 105 -20.11 -3.44 4.14
C VAL A 105 -19.55 -4.84 4.40
N THR A 106 -18.23 -4.96 4.57
CA THR A 106 -17.57 -6.25 4.83
C THR A 106 -16.15 -6.05 5.34
N ASP A 107 -15.62 -7.06 6.00
CA ASP A 107 -14.18 -7.25 6.13
C ASP A 107 -13.62 -7.65 4.77
N VAL A 108 -12.68 -6.87 4.25
CA VAL A 108 -11.99 -7.21 2.98
C VAL A 108 -10.92 -8.26 3.26
N ASN A 109 -10.28 -8.18 4.42
CA ASN A 109 -9.32 -9.18 4.88
C ASN A 109 -9.45 -9.40 6.40
N ILE A 110 -8.75 -10.44 6.88
CA ILE A 110 -8.59 -10.76 8.30
C ILE A 110 -9.95 -10.80 9.02
N PRO A 111 -10.83 -11.76 8.70
CA PRO A 111 -12.12 -11.89 9.37
C PRO A 111 -11.94 -12.07 10.88
N ASP A 112 -13.02 -11.86 11.63
CA ASP A 112 -12.98 -12.01 13.08
C ASP A 112 -12.44 -13.38 13.52
N ASN A 113 -11.73 -13.38 14.64
CA ASN A 113 -11.07 -14.52 15.25
C ASN A 113 -9.91 -15.11 14.43
N THR A 114 -9.36 -14.33 13.48
CA THR A 114 -8.15 -14.76 12.75
C THR A 114 -6.99 -15.00 13.73
N PRO A 115 -6.32 -16.17 13.69
CA PRO A 115 -5.17 -16.45 14.54
C PRO A 115 -3.95 -15.65 14.08
N MET A 116 -3.26 -15.02 15.03
CA MET A 116 -2.07 -14.21 14.81
C MET A 116 -0.91 -14.68 15.72
N LYS A 117 0.32 -14.51 15.23
CA LYS A 117 1.53 -14.67 16.06
C LYS A 117 1.73 -13.41 16.92
N PRO A 118 2.31 -13.54 18.13
CA PRO A 118 2.74 -12.38 18.90
C PRO A 118 3.66 -11.45 18.09
N GLY A 119 3.41 -10.15 18.13
CA GLY A 119 4.21 -9.15 17.41
C GLY A 119 4.06 -9.17 15.88
N GLN A 120 3.15 -9.98 15.34
CA GLN A 120 2.93 -10.05 13.89
C GLN A 120 2.39 -8.72 13.35
N THR A 121 3.07 -8.18 12.34
CA THR A 121 2.57 -7.02 11.59
C THR A 121 1.54 -7.49 10.54
N PHE A 122 0.47 -6.71 10.38
CA PHE A 122 -0.57 -6.97 9.39
C PHE A 122 -1.28 -5.67 9.00
N THR A 123 -1.99 -5.67 7.87
CA THR A 123 -2.86 -4.56 7.47
C THR A 123 -4.29 -5.04 7.46
N LYS A 124 -5.15 -4.42 8.28
CA LYS A 124 -6.58 -4.69 8.30
C LYS A 124 -7.29 -3.74 7.36
N THR A 125 -8.16 -4.29 6.49
CA THR A 125 -8.94 -3.54 5.52
C THR A 125 -10.43 -3.82 5.71
N TRP A 126 -11.21 -2.77 5.92
CA TRP A 126 -12.67 -2.81 5.93
C TRP A 126 -13.22 -2.11 4.71
N ARG A 127 -14.26 -2.68 4.10
CA ARG A 127 -15.06 -1.97 3.10
C ARG A 127 -16.22 -1.29 3.79
N VAL A 128 -16.37 0.00 3.51
CA VAL A 128 -17.44 0.83 4.07
C VAL A 128 -18.11 1.64 2.98
N LYS A 129 -19.33 2.08 3.25
CA LYS A 129 -20.13 2.90 2.34
C LYS A 129 -20.47 4.23 2.98
N ASN A 130 -20.38 5.31 2.22
CA ASN A 130 -21.02 6.57 2.60
C ASN A 130 -22.53 6.44 2.37
N ASN A 131 -23.29 6.17 3.43
CA ASN A 131 -24.76 6.11 3.39
C ASN A 131 -25.40 7.41 3.90
N GLY A 132 -24.62 8.48 4.05
CA GLY A 132 -25.10 9.82 4.37
C GLY A 132 -25.54 10.60 3.13
N THR A 133 -25.88 11.87 3.34
CA THR A 133 -26.23 12.80 2.24
C THR A 133 -25.09 13.77 1.89
N CYS A 134 -24.03 13.82 2.68
CA CYS A 134 -22.90 14.72 2.52
C CYS A 134 -21.65 13.99 2.03
N ILE A 135 -20.82 14.70 1.27
CA ILE A 135 -19.49 14.23 0.88
C ILE A 135 -18.62 14.17 2.14
N TRP A 136 -17.88 13.08 2.32
CA TRP A 136 -16.79 13.06 3.29
C TRP A 136 -15.59 13.71 2.64
N GLU A 137 -15.15 14.86 3.14
CA GLU A 137 -14.02 15.57 2.59
C GLU A 137 -12.69 14.88 2.91
N ALA A 138 -11.66 15.18 2.11
CA ALA A 138 -10.30 14.81 2.47
C ALA A 138 -9.94 15.38 3.86
N GLY A 139 -9.19 14.62 4.66
CA GLY A 139 -8.87 14.98 6.04
C GLY A 139 -9.87 14.45 7.09
N PHE A 140 -11.02 13.90 6.67
CA PHE A 140 -11.82 13.07 7.57
C PHE A 140 -11.01 11.85 8.03
N LYS A 141 -11.33 11.33 9.22
CA LYS A 141 -10.50 10.32 9.87
C LYS A 141 -11.32 9.10 10.24
N PHE A 142 -10.73 7.93 10.10
CA PHE A 142 -11.19 6.70 10.69
C PHE A 142 -10.33 6.41 11.91
N ASN A 143 -10.89 6.64 13.12
CA ASN A 143 -10.13 6.61 14.36
C ASN A 143 -10.40 5.34 15.15
N PHE A 144 -9.39 4.91 15.89
CA PHE A 144 -9.54 3.98 16.99
C PHE A 144 -10.32 4.66 18.12
N VAL A 145 -11.40 4.03 18.57
CA VAL A 145 -12.31 4.58 19.59
C VAL A 145 -12.36 3.76 20.87
N GLY A 146 -11.80 2.55 20.90
CA GLY A 146 -11.74 1.76 22.12
C GLY A 146 -11.28 0.31 21.91
N GLY A 147 -11.12 -0.40 23.02
CA GLY A 147 -10.54 -1.74 23.06
C GLY A 147 -9.03 -1.70 23.20
N ASP A 148 -8.36 -2.68 22.60
CA ASP A 148 -6.90 -2.82 22.61
C ASP A 148 -6.29 -2.20 21.34
N ALA A 149 -5.42 -1.21 21.54
CA ALA A 149 -4.72 -0.57 20.43
C ALA A 149 -3.67 -1.53 19.84
N MET A 150 -3.70 -1.68 18.52
CA MET A 150 -2.81 -2.58 17.78
C MET A 150 -1.94 -1.81 16.78
N GLY A 151 -1.56 -0.56 17.04
CA GLY A 151 -0.73 0.22 16.12
C GLY A 151 -1.24 1.66 15.94
N SER A 152 -1.43 2.09 14.69
CA SER A 152 -1.92 3.44 14.41
C SER A 152 -3.25 3.69 15.12
N SER A 153 -3.49 4.95 15.52
CA SER A 153 -4.74 5.38 16.14
C SER A 153 -5.73 5.98 15.12
N ALA A 154 -5.29 6.23 13.89
CA ALA A 154 -6.14 6.79 12.85
C ALA A 154 -5.68 6.45 11.43
N PHE A 155 -6.63 6.44 10.50
CA PHE A 155 -6.42 6.54 9.06
C PHE A 155 -7.07 7.84 8.56
N VAL A 156 -6.39 8.59 7.71
CA VAL A 156 -6.88 9.88 7.18
C VAL A 156 -7.27 9.69 5.72
N LEU A 157 -8.47 10.12 5.35
CA LEU A 157 -8.89 10.13 3.95
C LEU A 157 -8.02 11.11 3.15
N ASP A 158 -7.42 10.62 2.08
CA ASP A 158 -6.62 11.42 1.14
C ASP A 158 -7.50 12.13 0.09
N LYS A 159 -8.70 11.59 -0.16
CA LYS A 159 -9.64 12.05 -1.19
C LYS A 159 -11.07 12.11 -0.67
N PRO A 160 -11.93 12.96 -1.26
CA PRO A 160 -13.33 13.02 -0.90
C PRO A 160 -14.10 11.75 -1.31
N VAL A 161 -15.15 11.43 -0.57
CA VAL A 161 -15.99 10.23 -0.77
C VAL A 161 -17.45 10.64 -0.86
N ASN A 162 -18.01 10.50 -2.07
CA ASN A 162 -19.38 10.91 -2.37
C ASN A 162 -20.42 10.03 -1.67
N PRO A 163 -21.62 10.57 -1.38
CA PRO A 163 -22.78 9.78 -0.98
C PRO A 163 -23.00 8.58 -1.92
N GLY A 164 -23.25 7.42 -1.33
CA GLY A 164 -23.45 6.15 -2.04
C GLY A 164 -22.18 5.43 -2.47
N ALA A 165 -21.00 6.05 -2.40
CA ALA A 165 -19.74 5.42 -2.76
C ALA A 165 -19.24 4.45 -1.67
N GLU A 166 -18.52 3.41 -2.10
CA GLU A 166 -17.82 2.46 -1.23
C GLU A 166 -16.31 2.67 -1.33
N ILE A 167 -15.62 2.51 -0.20
CA ILE A 167 -14.17 2.66 -0.08
C ILE A 167 -13.59 1.58 0.82
N ASP A 168 -12.29 1.33 0.67
CA ASP A 168 -11.51 0.44 1.52
C ASP A 168 -10.67 1.26 2.51
N LEU A 169 -10.94 1.09 3.79
CA LEU A 169 -10.18 1.70 4.88
C LEU A 169 -9.13 0.71 5.37
N SER A 170 -7.85 1.00 5.10
CA SER A 170 -6.72 0.11 5.42
C SER A 170 -5.84 0.68 6.53
N VAL A 171 -5.66 -0.08 7.61
CA VAL A 171 -4.86 0.31 8.77
C VAL A 171 -3.77 -0.70 9.03
N ALA A 172 -2.52 -0.23 9.08
CA ALA A 172 -1.37 -1.04 9.49
C ALA A 172 -1.38 -1.26 11.02
N MET A 173 -1.23 -2.51 11.42
CA MET A 173 -1.37 -2.98 12.80
C MET A 173 -0.28 -3.98 13.17
N ILE A 174 -0.09 -4.18 14.48
CA ILE A 174 0.82 -5.12 15.11
C ILE A 174 0.03 -5.87 16.19
N ALA A 175 -0.01 -7.20 16.08
CA ALA A 175 -0.61 -8.06 17.10
C ALA A 175 0.15 -7.92 18.43
N PRO A 176 -0.53 -7.78 19.58
CA PRO A 176 0.12 -7.72 20.88
C PRO A 176 1.03 -8.92 21.14
N SER A 177 2.01 -8.75 22.04
CA SER A 177 2.87 -9.86 22.47
C SER A 177 2.17 -10.82 23.44
N THR A 178 1.13 -10.34 24.13
CA THR A 178 0.32 -11.12 25.07
C THR A 178 -0.66 -12.01 24.31
N ALA A 179 -0.68 -13.30 24.66
CA ALA A 179 -1.68 -14.23 24.13
C ALA A 179 -3.09 -13.89 24.62
N GLY A 180 -4.09 -14.07 23.77
CA GLY A 180 -5.47 -13.78 24.11
C GLY A 180 -6.33 -13.38 22.93
N THR A 181 -7.61 -13.12 23.19
CA THR A 181 -8.53 -12.51 22.23
C THR A 181 -8.40 -11.00 22.34
N ILE A 182 -8.05 -10.35 21.24
CA ILE A 182 -7.79 -8.91 21.19
C ILE A 182 -8.86 -8.27 20.32
N ARG A 183 -9.47 -7.18 20.80
CA ARG A 183 -10.51 -6.45 20.06
C ARG A 183 -10.16 -4.99 19.95
N GLY A 184 -10.24 -4.44 18.74
CA GLY A 184 -10.13 -3.00 18.50
C GLY A 184 -11.37 -2.45 17.82
N ASN A 185 -11.89 -1.33 18.31
CA ASN A 185 -13.08 -0.66 17.80
C ASN A 185 -12.71 0.65 17.10
N TRP A 186 -13.39 0.94 16.00
CA TRP A 186 -13.06 2.01 15.08
C TRP A 186 -14.30 2.74 14.58
N ARG A 187 -14.18 4.05 14.37
CA ARG A 187 -15.28 4.88 13.90
C ARG A 187 -14.81 6.08 13.08
N MET A 188 -15.60 6.47 12.09
CA MET A 188 -15.36 7.68 11.31
C MET A 188 -15.59 8.95 12.14
N SER A 189 -14.78 9.98 11.88
CA SER A 189 -14.96 11.35 12.37
C SER A 189 -14.73 12.37 11.27
N THR A 190 -15.40 13.52 11.40
CA THR A 190 -15.11 14.71 10.60
C THR A 190 -13.69 15.24 10.90
N ALA A 191 -13.21 16.19 10.09
CA ALA A 191 -11.96 16.91 10.35
C ALA A 191 -11.97 17.67 11.70
N SER A 192 -13.14 18.07 12.18
CA SER A 192 -13.34 18.68 13.51
C SER A 192 -13.40 17.67 14.66
N GLY A 193 -13.30 16.36 14.37
CA GLY A 193 -13.32 15.29 15.38
C GLY A 193 -14.71 14.82 15.81
N THR A 194 -15.78 15.20 15.10
CA THR A 194 -17.13 14.72 15.40
C THR A 194 -17.35 13.33 14.81
N TYR A 195 -17.63 12.33 15.66
CA TYR A 195 -17.87 10.95 15.22
C TYR A 195 -19.22 10.77 14.52
N PHE A 196 -19.28 9.86 13.54
CA PHE A 196 -20.51 9.54 12.81
C PHE A 196 -20.51 8.10 12.28
N GLY A 197 -21.68 7.63 11.84
CA GLY A 197 -21.85 6.30 11.25
C GLY A 197 -21.68 5.14 12.22
N ASP A 198 -21.63 3.93 11.67
CA ASP A 198 -21.42 2.70 12.43
C ASP A 198 -20.03 2.69 13.09
N GLU A 199 -19.95 2.04 14.24
CA GLU A 199 -18.70 1.60 14.83
C GLU A 199 -18.39 0.19 14.32
N VAL A 200 -17.20 -0.01 13.79
CA VAL A 200 -16.72 -1.29 13.29
C VAL A 200 -15.60 -1.82 14.17
N TYR A 201 -15.32 -3.11 14.10
CA TYR A 201 -14.32 -3.71 14.96
C TYR A 201 -13.46 -4.74 14.22
N LEU A 202 -12.39 -5.16 14.87
CA LEU A 202 -11.55 -6.29 14.52
C LEU A 202 -11.39 -7.16 15.78
N ILE A 203 -11.57 -8.47 15.64
CA ILE A 203 -11.18 -9.44 16.65
C ILE A 203 -10.09 -10.37 16.10
N ILE A 204 -8.96 -10.50 16.80
CA ILE A 204 -7.92 -11.47 16.50
C ILE A 204 -7.64 -12.37 17.71
N ILE A 205 -7.10 -13.55 17.46
CA ILE A 205 -6.64 -14.47 18.52
C ILE A 205 -5.12 -14.55 18.45
N VAL A 206 -4.44 -13.98 19.44
CA VAL A 206 -2.98 -14.07 19.55
C VAL A 206 -2.62 -15.36 20.28
N GLY A 207 -1.89 -16.23 19.59
CA GLY A 207 -1.38 -17.47 20.19
C GLY A 207 -0.26 -17.23 21.20
N SER A 208 -0.04 -18.19 22.11
CA SER A 208 1.11 -18.17 23.03
C SER A 208 2.40 -18.41 22.25
N GLY A 209 3.06 -17.33 21.82
CA GLY A 209 4.42 -17.41 21.28
C GLY A 209 5.43 -17.26 22.40
N ILE A 210 6.29 -18.27 22.58
CA ILE A 210 7.52 -18.08 23.34
C ILE A 210 8.36 -17.09 22.53
N SER A 211 8.44 -15.84 22.98
CA SER A 211 9.42 -14.88 22.47
C SER A 211 10.78 -15.35 22.97
N VAL A 212 11.43 -16.24 22.23
CA VAL A 212 12.85 -16.50 22.40
C VAL A 212 13.58 -15.24 21.95
N THR A 213 13.76 -14.30 22.86
CA THR A 213 14.80 -13.29 22.72
C THR A 213 16.10 -14.08 22.64
N SER A 214 16.59 -14.35 21.43
CA SER A 214 17.97 -14.80 21.25
C SER A 214 18.87 -13.66 21.68
N THR A 215 19.13 -13.59 22.98
CA THR A 215 20.29 -12.89 23.51
C THR A 215 21.48 -13.60 22.88
N THR A 216 22.01 -13.03 21.80
CA THR A 216 23.34 -13.36 21.31
C THR A 216 24.29 -13.07 22.47
N ILE A 217 24.64 -14.13 23.21
CA ILE A 217 25.74 -14.09 24.15
C ILE A 217 26.96 -13.66 23.33
N PRO A 218 27.61 -12.52 23.62
CA PRO A 218 28.90 -12.23 23.02
C PRO A 218 29.83 -13.38 23.45
N ALA A 219 30.23 -14.20 22.49
CA ALA A 219 31.22 -15.24 22.71
C ALA A 219 32.55 -14.55 23.05
N THR A 220 32.78 -14.28 24.33
CA THR A 220 34.11 -14.00 24.84
C THR A 220 34.89 -15.30 24.72
N ALA A 221 35.70 -15.40 23.66
CA ALA A 221 36.68 -16.46 23.53
C ALA A 221 37.72 -16.30 24.64
N THR A 222 37.57 -17.03 25.74
CA THR A 222 38.66 -17.25 26.68
C THR A 222 39.60 -18.26 26.05
N THR A 223 40.70 -17.78 25.48
CA THR A 223 41.83 -18.60 25.06
C THR A 223 42.44 -19.25 26.30
N ILE A 224 42.21 -20.55 26.48
CA ILE A 224 42.97 -21.37 27.42
C ILE A 224 44.29 -21.72 26.73
N SER A 225 45.37 -21.08 27.14
CA SER A 225 46.74 -21.44 26.75
C SER A 225 47.17 -22.67 27.55
N ASP A 226 47.14 -23.84 26.93
CA ASP A 226 47.69 -25.07 27.47
C ASP A 226 49.19 -25.10 27.19
N ALA A 227 50.00 -24.67 28.16
CA ALA A 227 51.45 -24.76 28.13
C ALA A 227 51.96 -24.90 29.57
N ASP A 228 51.79 -26.09 30.16
CA ASP A 228 52.83 -26.69 31.00
C ASP A 228 52.49 -28.15 31.32
N LEU A 229 53.09 -29.10 30.59
CA LEU A 229 53.37 -30.44 31.10
C LEU A 229 54.68 -30.92 30.47
N THR A 230 55.79 -30.58 31.13
CA THR A 230 57.07 -31.24 30.94
C THR A 230 57.04 -32.61 31.64
N ALA A 231 57.30 -33.69 30.89
CA ALA A 231 57.64 -34.98 31.48
C ALA A 231 58.71 -35.68 30.63
N THR A 232 59.87 -35.82 31.25
CA THR A 232 61.10 -36.50 30.80
C THR A 232 61.03 -37.99 31.14
N ALA A 233 61.45 -38.88 30.22
CA ALA A 233 62.13 -40.17 30.43
C ALA A 233 62.03 -40.98 29.12
N ASP A 234 63.08 -41.15 28.32
CA ASP A 234 64.32 -41.94 28.50
C ASP A 234 64.17 -43.44 28.14
N ALA A 235 65.16 -43.88 27.36
CA ALA A 235 65.66 -45.22 27.09
C ALA A 235 64.81 -46.26 26.31
N ALA A 236 65.17 -46.40 25.03
CA ALA A 236 65.30 -47.68 24.31
C ALA A 236 66.44 -48.55 24.94
N PRO A 237 66.77 -49.80 24.53
CA PRO A 237 66.49 -50.43 23.23
C PRO A 237 66.19 -51.96 23.20
N ALA A 238 65.81 -52.41 21.99
CA ALA A 238 66.07 -53.66 21.23
C ALA A 238 66.85 -54.86 21.86
N PRO A 239 66.88 -56.07 21.23
CA PRO A 239 66.62 -56.39 19.81
C PRO A 239 65.43 -57.32 19.51
#